data_AF-A0AAE1VV68-F1
#
_entry.id   AF-A0AAE1VV68-F1
#
_cell.length_a   1.000
_cell.length_b   1.000
_cell.length_c   1.000
_cell.angle_alpha   90.00
_cell.angle_beta   90.00
_cell.angle_gamma   90.00
#
_symmetry.space_group_name_H-M   'P 1'
#
loop_
_entity.id
_entity.type
_entity.pdbx_description
1 polymer ?
#
loop_
_entity_poly.entity_id
_entity_poly.type
_entity_poly.pdbx_seq_one_letter_code
_entity_poly.pdbx_strand_id
1 'polypeptide(L)'
;MQRSGSGWFETLLNSHINVSSHGEIFGAKSRRTNASVIVDIMDKVFNLDWVSSSSKNECSAAIGFKWMLNQAEVLAKYKPVVNMSLLTPNLRHAQRKANRAMECFKSTRHILLYYEDVVQNQTKLADVQEFLGLPQRELKSGQVKIHNGPLSQQIENWDEVQKKLKGTPYETYLKED
;
A
#
# COMPACT_ATOMS: atom_id res chain seq x y z
N MET A 1 3.31 7.57 19.24
CA MET A 1 3.06 8.07 17.87
C MET A 1 4.14 7.49 16.97
N GLN A 2 3.88 6.34 16.36
CA GLN A 2 4.82 5.64 15.47
C GLN A 2 4.04 4.62 14.66
N ARG A 3 3.88 4.83 13.35
CA ARG A 3 3.82 3.81 12.28
C ARG A 3 4.10 4.53 10.96
N SER A 4 5.03 4.03 10.15
CA SER A 4 5.10 4.35 8.73
C SER A 4 4.30 3.30 7.96
N GLY A 5 3.84 3.64 6.76
CA GLY A 5 3.08 2.73 5.92
C GLY A 5 1.58 3.00 5.91
N SER A 6 0.77 2.02 6.33
CA SER A 6 -0.67 2.07 6.07
C SER A 6 -1.37 3.17 6.84
N GLY A 7 -1.14 3.26 8.14
CA GLY A 7 -1.73 4.34 8.95
C GLY A 7 -1.39 5.73 8.41
N TRP A 8 -0.16 5.93 7.90
CA TRP A 8 0.26 7.21 7.34
C TRP A 8 -0.63 7.62 6.17
N PHE A 9 -0.75 6.75 5.17
CA PHE A 9 -1.55 7.03 3.98
C PHE A 9 -3.05 7.17 4.31
N GLU A 10 -3.54 6.41 5.29
CA GLU A 10 -4.93 6.51 5.74
C GLU A 10 -5.23 7.85 6.40
N THR A 11 -4.39 8.28 7.35
CA THR A 11 -4.58 9.59 7.99
C THR A 11 -4.41 10.75 7.01
N LEU A 12 -3.53 10.59 6.01
CA LEU A 12 -3.36 11.55 4.92
C LEU A 12 -4.65 11.72 4.12
N LEU A 13 -5.26 10.62 3.67
CA LEU A 13 -6.52 10.66 2.92
C LEU A 13 -7.66 11.21 3.77
N ASN A 14 -7.76 10.81 5.04
CA ASN A 14 -8.78 11.29 5.98
C ASN A 14 -8.67 12.77 6.34
N SER A 15 -7.56 13.44 5.98
CA SER A 15 -7.47 14.90 6.10
C SER A 15 -8.32 15.63 5.04
N HIS A 16 -8.73 14.94 3.98
CA HIS A 16 -9.66 15.47 2.99
C HIS A 16 -11.11 15.35 3.48
N ILE A 17 -11.83 16.47 3.59
CA ILE A 17 -13.19 16.52 4.14
C ILE A 17 -14.21 15.60 3.44
N ASN A 18 -14.01 15.33 2.14
CA ASN A 18 -14.88 14.44 1.36
C ASN A 18 -14.37 12.99 1.29
N VAL A 19 -13.39 12.60 2.11
CA VAL A 19 -12.82 11.25 2.12
C VAL A 19 -12.94 10.63 3.50
N SER A 20 -13.39 9.37 3.51
CA SER A 20 -13.31 8.52 4.69
C SER A 20 -12.71 7.17 4.28
N SER A 21 -11.44 7.02 4.59
CA SER A 21 -10.63 5.82 4.42
C SER A 21 -10.62 5.02 5.72
N HIS A 22 -11.03 3.76 5.64
CA HIS A 22 -11.03 2.82 6.75
C HIS A 22 -10.02 1.70 6.49
N GLY A 23 -8.98 1.59 7.31
CA GLY A 23 -8.01 0.50 7.27
C GLY A 23 -8.53 -0.82 7.88
N GLU A 24 -7.95 -1.95 7.46
CA GLU A 24 -8.03 -3.25 8.15
C GLU A 24 -9.44 -3.83 8.40
N ILE A 25 -10.40 -3.50 7.53
CA ILE A 25 -11.80 -3.99 7.62
C ILE A 25 -11.89 -5.52 7.60
N PHE A 26 -10.99 -6.16 6.86
CA PHE A 26 -10.83 -7.60 6.84
C PHE A 26 -9.68 -8.01 7.76
N GLY A 27 -9.97 -8.16 9.06
CA GLY A 27 -9.07 -8.77 10.03
C GLY A 27 -8.77 -10.24 9.72
N ALA A 28 -7.94 -10.89 10.54
CA ALA A 28 -7.43 -12.26 10.35
C ALA A 28 -8.53 -13.35 10.27
N LYS A 29 -9.27 -13.42 9.16
CA LYS A 29 -10.11 -14.56 8.82
C LYS A 29 -9.28 -15.61 8.08
N SER A 30 -9.66 -16.86 8.32
CA SER A 30 -9.14 -18.08 7.70
C SER A 30 -8.67 -17.88 6.25
N ARG A 31 -7.43 -18.29 5.96
CA ARG A 31 -6.69 -18.20 4.68
C ARG A 31 -7.42 -18.80 3.46
N ARG A 32 -8.64 -19.34 3.61
CA ARG A 32 -9.47 -19.94 2.56
C ARG A 32 -10.87 -19.33 2.54
N THR A 33 -10.97 -18.01 2.37
CA THR A 33 -12.25 -17.40 2.01
C THR A 33 -12.33 -17.26 0.50
N ASN A 34 -13.42 -17.74 -0.09
CA ASN A 34 -13.65 -17.69 -1.52
C ASN A 34 -13.78 -16.23 -1.98
N ALA A 35 -13.27 -15.88 -3.17
CA ALA A 35 -13.27 -14.49 -3.65
C ALA A 35 -14.68 -13.88 -3.69
N SER A 36 -15.70 -14.69 -3.95
CA SER A 36 -17.12 -14.29 -3.90
C SER A 36 -17.55 -13.74 -2.53
N VAL A 37 -17.04 -14.30 -1.43
CA VAL A 37 -17.36 -13.83 -0.07
C VAL A 37 -16.76 -12.46 0.20
N ILE A 38 -15.58 -12.19 -0.35
CA ILE A 38 -14.94 -10.88 -0.24
C ILE A 38 -15.77 -9.85 -1.03
N VAL A 39 -16.16 -10.18 -2.26
CA VAL A 39 -17.02 -9.34 -3.10
C VAL A 39 -18.36 -9.05 -2.42
N ASP A 40 -19.04 -10.04 -1.85
CA ASP A 40 -20.31 -9.86 -1.14
C ASP A 40 -20.19 -8.95 0.09
N ILE A 41 -19.10 -9.09 0.86
CA ILE A 41 -18.87 -8.23 2.02
C ILE A 41 -18.57 -6.80 1.56
N MET A 42 -17.78 -6.65 0.50
CA MET A 42 -17.49 -5.33 -0.07
C MET A 42 -18.75 -4.66 -0.60
N ASP A 43 -19.60 -5.40 -1.31
CA ASP A 43 -20.88 -4.94 -1.82
C ASP A 43 -21.81 -4.46 -0.68
N LYS A 44 -21.89 -5.23 0.41
CA LYS A 44 -22.69 -4.89 1.60
C LYS A 44 -22.13 -3.74 2.43
N VAL A 45 -20.81 -3.68 2.64
CA VAL A 45 -20.18 -2.68 3.52
C VAL A 45 -20.10 -1.32 2.83
N PHE A 46 -19.86 -1.31 1.53
CA PHE A 46 -19.61 -0.09 0.77
C PHE A 46 -20.73 0.28 -0.19
N ASN A 47 -21.83 -0.49 -0.20
CA ASN A 47 -23.00 -0.25 -1.04
C ASN A 47 -22.61 -0.08 -2.52
N LEU A 48 -21.74 -0.96 -3.01
CA LEU A 48 -21.16 -0.84 -4.36
C LEU A 48 -22.13 -1.21 -5.47
N ASP A 49 -23.19 -1.95 -5.12
CA ASP A 49 -24.19 -2.45 -6.06
C ASP A 49 -23.56 -3.15 -7.28
N TRP A 50 -22.54 -3.99 -7.07
CA TRP A 50 -21.82 -4.66 -8.19
C TRP A 50 -22.79 -5.45 -9.08
N VAL A 51 -23.88 -5.99 -8.50
CA VAL A 51 -24.87 -6.80 -9.22
C VAL A 51 -26.06 -5.96 -9.74
N SER A 52 -26.12 -4.65 -9.47
CA SER A 52 -27.21 -3.77 -9.87
C SER A 52 -26.81 -2.86 -11.04
N SER A 53 -27.64 -2.78 -12.07
CA SER A 53 -27.40 -2.00 -13.31
C SER A 53 -27.97 -0.57 -13.27
N SER A 54 -28.42 -0.08 -12.11
CA SER A 54 -29.11 1.21 -12.01
C SER A 54 -28.13 2.37 -11.81
N SER A 55 -28.22 3.39 -12.66
CA SER A 55 -27.47 4.64 -12.49
C SER A 55 -28.00 5.42 -11.27
N LYS A 56 -27.14 5.71 -10.28
CA LYS A 56 -27.49 6.49 -9.08
C LYS A 56 -26.91 7.90 -9.10
N ASN A 57 -27.60 8.82 -8.44
CA ASN A 57 -27.22 10.23 -8.21
C ASN A 57 -26.42 10.43 -6.90
N GLU A 58 -25.79 9.38 -6.36
CA GLU A 58 -25.12 9.40 -5.04
C GLU A 58 -23.60 9.10 -5.15
N CYS A 59 -22.84 9.53 -4.15
CA CYS A 59 -21.37 9.45 -4.13
C CYS A 59 -20.83 8.03 -4.35
N SER A 60 -19.97 7.86 -5.34
CA SER A 60 -19.29 6.57 -5.60
C SER A 60 -18.30 6.26 -4.48
N ALA A 61 -18.45 5.11 -3.83
CA ALA A 61 -17.47 4.60 -2.88
C ALA A 61 -16.27 4.01 -3.65
N ALA A 62 -15.10 4.65 -3.54
CA ALA A 62 -13.86 4.06 -4.05
C ALA A 62 -13.35 3.02 -3.05
N ILE A 63 -13.07 1.81 -3.52
CA ILE A 63 -12.40 0.80 -2.68
C ILE A 63 -10.96 0.61 -3.15
N GLY A 64 -10.03 0.79 -2.20
CA GLY A 64 -8.63 0.45 -2.37
C GLY A 64 -8.29 -0.84 -1.62
N PHE A 65 -7.57 -1.75 -2.29
CA PHE A 65 -6.90 -2.85 -1.60
C PHE A 65 -5.53 -2.38 -1.14
N LYS A 66 -5.27 -2.57 0.15
CA LYS A 66 -4.02 -2.16 0.77
C LYS A 66 -3.31 -3.39 1.33
N TRP A 67 -2.22 -3.79 0.68
CA TRP A 67 -1.42 -4.93 1.11
C TRP A 67 -0.12 -4.46 1.74
N MET A 68 0.07 -4.71 3.04
CA MET A 68 1.28 -4.35 3.77
C MET A 68 1.71 -5.53 4.64
N LEU A 69 3.00 -5.86 4.63
CA LEU A 69 3.58 -6.86 5.54
C LEU A 69 3.72 -6.20 6.92
N ASN A 70 2.99 -6.77 7.88
CA ASN A 70 2.78 -6.19 9.20
C ASN A 70 4.01 -6.43 10.10
N GLN A 71 4.81 -5.40 10.35
CA GLN A 71 5.74 -5.33 11.49
C GLN A 71 5.86 -3.86 11.90
N ALA A 72 5.29 -3.45 13.03
CA ALA A 72 5.53 -2.11 13.58
C ALA A 72 5.20 -2.05 15.07
N GLU A 73 6.15 -2.48 15.89
CA GLU A 73 6.31 -2.00 17.28
C GLU A 73 7.75 -2.21 17.82
N VAL A 74 8.58 -3.03 17.15
CA VAL A 74 10.00 -3.28 17.54
C VAL A 74 11.02 -2.56 16.63
N LEU A 75 10.59 -1.96 15.51
CA LEU A 75 11.49 -1.64 14.39
C LEU A 75 12.33 -0.36 14.50
N ALA A 76 11.92 0.67 15.25
CA ALA A 76 12.65 1.95 15.23
C ALA A 76 14.11 1.86 15.77
N LYS A 77 14.45 0.80 16.51
CA LYS A 77 15.82 0.52 17.00
C LYS A 77 16.42 -0.79 16.47
N TYR A 78 15.62 -1.63 15.81
CA TYR A 78 16.06 -2.94 15.37
C TYR A 78 16.59 -2.88 13.95
N LYS A 79 17.85 -3.27 13.76
CA LYS A 79 18.42 -3.51 12.43
C LYS A 79 18.26 -4.99 12.09
N PRO A 80 17.33 -5.38 11.21
CA PRO A 80 17.18 -6.78 10.85
C PRO A 80 18.40 -7.32 10.09
N VAL A 81 18.74 -8.57 10.36
CA VAL A 81 19.56 -9.40 9.46
C VAL A 81 18.62 -10.01 8.42
N VAL A 82 18.85 -9.71 7.15
CA VAL A 82 18.06 -10.24 6.04
C VAL A 82 18.51 -11.65 5.71
N ASN A 83 17.56 -12.59 5.67
CA ASN A 83 17.84 -13.97 5.25
C ASN A 83 18.13 -14.01 3.73
N MET A 84 19.40 -14.10 3.39
CA MET A 84 19.90 -14.05 2.01
C MET A 84 19.43 -15.21 1.12
N SER A 85 19.12 -16.36 1.71
CA SER A 85 18.56 -17.51 0.99
C SER A 85 17.09 -17.30 0.59
N LEU A 86 16.35 -16.53 1.39
CA LEU A 86 14.93 -16.26 1.17
C LEU A 86 14.66 -14.92 0.47
N LEU A 87 15.65 -14.03 0.39
CA LEU A 87 15.48 -12.69 -0.19
C LEU A 87 14.88 -12.73 -1.61
N THR A 88 15.57 -13.37 -2.56
CA THR A 88 15.09 -13.44 -3.96
C THR A 88 13.78 -14.22 -4.11
N PRO A 89 13.58 -15.39 -3.46
CA PRO A 89 12.28 -16.06 -3.44
C PRO A 89 11.14 -15.17 -2.92
N ASN A 90 11.37 -14.42 -1.85
CA ASN A 90 10.36 -13.54 -1.25
C ASN A 90 10.02 -12.36 -2.17
N LEU A 91 11.02 -11.71 -2.76
CA LEU A 91 10.80 -10.61 -3.72
C LEU A 91 10.00 -11.10 -4.95
N ARG A 92 10.38 -12.26 -5.49
CA ARG A 92 9.66 -12.89 -6.61
C ARG A 92 8.21 -13.22 -6.24
N HIS A 93 7.99 -13.70 -5.02
CA HIS A 93 6.66 -14.02 -4.52
C HIS A 93 5.80 -12.76 -4.35
N ALA A 94 6.38 -11.68 -3.80
CA ALA A 94 5.71 -10.39 -3.68
C ALA A 94 5.32 -9.84 -5.06
N GLN A 95 6.24 -9.85 -6.02
CA GLN A 95 5.99 -9.42 -7.40
C GLN A 95 4.90 -10.27 -8.07
N ARG A 96 4.92 -11.60 -7.91
CA ARG A 96 3.86 -12.49 -8.42
C ARG A 96 2.49 -12.15 -7.85
N LYS A 97 2.42 -11.84 -6.55
CA LYS A 97 1.15 -11.42 -5.92
C LYS A 97 0.67 -10.08 -6.47
N ALA A 98 1.56 -9.10 -6.59
CA ALA A 98 1.23 -7.80 -7.17
C ALA A 98 0.69 -7.95 -8.61
N ASN A 99 1.38 -8.72 -9.46
CA ASN A 99 0.95 -8.97 -10.83
C ASN A 99 -0.40 -9.68 -10.91
N ARG A 100 -0.64 -10.68 -10.03
CA ARG A 100 -1.95 -11.35 -9.96
C ARG A 100 -3.06 -10.38 -9.55
N ALA A 101 -2.79 -9.49 -8.59
CA ALA A 101 -3.76 -8.48 -8.19
C ALA A 101 -4.07 -7.54 -9.37
N MET A 102 -3.05 -7.04 -10.08
CA MET A 102 -3.25 -6.21 -11.28
C MET A 102 -4.06 -6.93 -12.37
N GLU A 103 -3.79 -8.22 -12.60
CA GLU A 103 -4.58 -9.01 -13.56
C GLU A 103 -6.04 -9.15 -13.14
N CYS A 104 -6.32 -9.39 -11.85
CA CYS A 104 -7.68 -9.45 -11.33
C CYS A 104 -8.45 -8.14 -11.51
N PHE A 105 -7.76 -6.99 -11.50
CA PHE A 105 -8.34 -5.66 -11.60
C PHE A 105 -8.08 -4.97 -12.95
N LYS A 106 -7.70 -5.72 -13.99
CA LYS A 106 -7.35 -5.14 -15.31
C LYS A 106 -8.49 -4.34 -15.96
N SER A 107 -9.73 -4.72 -15.67
CA SER A 107 -10.94 -4.05 -16.17
C SER A 107 -11.41 -2.91 -15.25
N THR A 108 -10.72 -2.69 -14.14
CA THR A 108 -11.05 -1.66 -13.16
C THR A 108 -10.00 -0.56 -13.24
N ARG A 109 -10.45 0.70 -13.21
CA ARG A 109 -9.56 1.86 -13.15
C ARG A 109 -8.72 1.79 -11.86
N HIS A 110 -7.41 1.77 -11.98
CA HIS A 110 -6.47 1.68 -10.86
C HIS A 110 -5.33 2.69 -11.01
N ILE A 111 -4.75 3.10 -9.88
CA ILE A 111 -3.55 3.93 -9.81
C ILE A 111 -2.50 3.19 -8.98
N LEU A 112 -1.25 3.19 -9.44
CA LEU A 112 -0.12 2.65 -8.71
C LEU A 112 0.61 3.78 -7.99
N LEU A 113 0.79 3.64 -6.68
CA LEU A 113 1.44 4.63 -5.83
C LEU A 113 2.53 3.97 -5.02
N TYR A 114 3.73 4.51 -5.09
CA TYR A 114 4.81 4.19 -4.18
C TYR A 114 4.79 5.18 -3.02
N TYR A 115 5.03 4.69 -1.81
CA TYR A 115 5.03 5.53 -0.61
C TYR A 115 6.04 6.68 -0.74
N GLU A 116 7.24 6.39 -1.22
CA GLU A 116 8.30 7.39 -1.36
C GLU A 116 7.93 8.48 -2.39
N ASP A 117 7.31 8.12 -3.51
CA ASP A 117 6.82 9.10 -4.49
C ASP A 117 5.82 10.08 -3.88
N VAL A 118 4.93 9.58 -3.02
CA VAL A 118 3.88 10.39 -2.39
C VAL A 118 4.44 11.29 -1.28
N VAL A 119 5.50 10.85 -0.60
CA VAL A 119 6.16 11.64 0.45
C VAL A 119 7.09 12.69 -0.14
N GLN A 120 7.85 12.34 -1.19
CA GLN A 120 8.84 13.22 -1.81
C GLN A 120 8.20 14.21 -2.79
N ASN A 121 7.14 13.80 -3.50
CA ASN A 121 6.52 14.61 -4.54
C ASN A 121 5.03 14.86 -4.25
N GLN A 122 4.73 16.06 -3.75
CA GLN A 122 3.35 16.46 -3.47
C GLN A 122 2.45 16.52 -4.71
N THR A 123 3.00 16.61 -5.93
CA THR A 123 2.17 16.55 -7.14
C THR A 123 1.49 15.20 -7.30
N LYS A 124 2.06 14.11 -6.75
CA LYS A 124 1.40 12.80 -6.75
C LYS A 124 0.12 12.79 -5.93
N LEU A 125 -0.01 13.64 -4.91
CA LEU A 125 -1.26 13.80 -4.18
C LEU A 125 -2.34 14.53 -4.99
N ALA A 126 -1.94 15.35 -5.97
CA ALA A 126 -2.86 15.92 -6.94
C ALA A 126 -3.42 14.81 -7.84
N ASP A 127 -2.56 13.93 -8.36
CA ASP A 127 -2.96 12.77 -9.17
C ASP A 127 -3.92 11.84 -8.41
N VAL A 128 -3.70 11.63 -7.09
CA VAL A 128 -4.60 10.83 -6.24
C VAL A 128 -5.96 11.50 -6.07
N GLN A 129 -5.97 12.81 -5.81
CA GLN A 129 -7.23 13.56 -5.66
C GLN A 129 -8.01 13.59 -6.97
N GLU A 130 -7.34 13.82 -8.10
CA GLU A 130 -7.93 13.73 -9.43
C GLU A 130 -8.46 12.32 -9.72
N PHE A 131 -7.68 11.28 -9.42
CA PHE A 131 -8.11 9.90 -9.57
C PHE A 131 -9.37 9.62 -8.74
N LEU A 132 -9.50 10.16 -7.53
CA LEU A 132 -10.68 9.98 -6.70
C LEU A 132 -11.84 10.92 -7.07
N GLY A 133 -11.66 11.84 -8.02
CA GLY A 133 -12.67 12.85 -8.39
C GLY A 133 -12.86 13.92 -7.33
N LEU A 134 -11.83 14.21 -6.54
CA LEU A 134 -11.86 15.14 -5.41
C LEU A 134 -11.33 16.52 -5.83
N PRO A 135 -11.83 17.60 -5.23
CA PRO A 135 -11.21 18.92 -5.37
C PRO A 135 -9.80 18.88 -4.77
N GLN A 136 -8.82 19.46 -5.47
CA GLN A 136 -7.45 19.52 -4.96
C GLN A 136 -7.37 20.34 -3.67
N ARG A 137 -6.77 19.74 -2.64
CA ARG A 137 -6.50 20.35 -1.34
C ARG A 137 -5.13 19.92 -0.83
N GLU A 138 -4.62 20.69 0.13
CA GLU A 138 -3.46 20.29 0.91
C GLU A 138 -3.86 19.12 1.83
N LEU A 139 -3.13 18.01 1.74
CA LEU A 139 -3.35 16.82 2.58
C LEU A 139 -2.24 16.71 3.61
N LYS A 140 -2.59 16.36 4.85
CA LYS A 140 -1.64 16.22 5.96
C LYS A 140 -1.84 14.89 6.66
N SER A 141 -0.74 14.16 6.85
CA SER A 141 -0.74 12.93 7.64
C SER A 141 -0.50 13.26 9.11
N GLY A 142 -1.27 12.61 9.99
CA GLY A 142 -1.03 12.68 11.45
C GLY A 142 0.08 11.75 11.92
N GLN A 143 0.67 10.96 11.01
CA GLN A 143 1.77 10.03 11.29
C GLN A 143 3.07 10.51 10.66
N VAL A 144 4.21 10.04 11.19
CA VAL A 144 5.56 10.38 10.73
C VAL A 144 6.34 9.13 10.33
N LYS A 145 7.29 9.26 9.40
CA LYS A 145 8.23 8.19 9.04
C LYS A 145 9.01 7.80 10.30
N ILE A 146 9.08 6.50 10.60
CA ILE A 146 9.74 5.99 11.82
C ILE A 146 11.21 5.66 11.59
N HIS A 147 11.61 5.52 10.32
CA HIS A 147 12.98 5.26 9.90
C HIS A 147 13.48 6.44 9.06
N ASN A 148 14.50 7.12 9.56
CA ASN A 148 15.17 8.22 8.87
C ASN A 148 16.59 7.78 8.52
N GLY A 149 17.08 8.17 7.34
CA GLY A 149 18.41 7.82 6.85
C GLY A 149 18.42 6.60 5.91
N PRO A 150 19.56 6.30 5.28
CA PRO A 150 19.65 5.32 4.20
C PRO A 150 19.43 3.88 4.67
N LEU A 151 18.94 3.00 3.78
CA LEU A 151 18.76 1.56 4.05
C LEU A 151 20.02 0.88 4.59
N SER A 152 21.21 1.34 4.19
CA SER A 152 22.50 0.85 4.69
C SER A 152 22.68 1.02 6.19
N GLN A 153 22.02 2.01 6.80
CA GLN A 153 22.03 2.21 8.24
C GLN A 153 20.94 1.40 8.95
N GLN A 154 19.97 0.86 8.21
CA GLN A 154 18.79 0.18 8.75
C GLN A 154 18.91 -1.34 8.69
N ILE A 155 19.74 -1.90 7.81
CA ILE A 155 19.93 -3.35 7.63
C ILE A 155 21.32 -3.75 8.13
N GLU A 156 21.40 -4.79 8.96
CA GLU A 156 22.67 -5.20 9.58
C GLU A 156 23.66 -5.79 8.57
N ASN A 157 23.20 -6.67 7.68
CA ASN A 157 24.01 -7.28 6.62
C ASN A 157 23.82 -6.59 5.25
N TRP A 158 23.82 -5.26 5.22
CA TRP A 158 23.53 -4.47 4.01
C TRP A 158 24.44 -4.80 2.82
N ASP A 159 25.75 -4.97 3.06
CA ASP A 159 26.70 -5.25 1.98
C ASP A 159 26.39 -6.57 1.25
N GLU A 160 25.91 -7.58 1.99
CA GLU A 160 25.47 -8.86 1.42
C GLU A 160 24.19 -8.68 0.60
N VAL A 161 23.24 -7.91 1.11
CA VAL A 161 21.99 -7.56 0.42
C VAL A 161 22.29 -6.84 -0.90
N GLN A 162 23.12 -5.81 -0.85
CA GLN A 162 23.53 -5.05 -2.00
C GLN A 162 24.20 -5.95 -3.04
N LYS A 163 25.17 -6.80 -2.62
CA LYS A 163 25.85 -7.74 -3.51
C LYS A 163 24.91 -8.75 -4.15
N LYS A 164 23.89 -9.21 -3.42
CA LYS A 164 22.92 -10.20 -3.90
C LYS A 164 21.93 -9.62 -4.92
N LEU A 165 21.51 -8.37 -4.73
CA LEU A 165 20.50 -7.73 -5.58
C LEU A 165 21.11 -6.99 -6.78
N LYS A 166 22.37 -6.58 -6.72
CA LYS A 166 23.08 -5.92 -7.82
C LYS A 166 23.11 -6.81 -9.07
N GLY A 167 22.77 -6.23 -10.23
CA GLY A 167 22.67 -6.95 -11.51
C GLY A 167 21.42 -7.83 -11.64
N THR A 168 20.50 -7.79 -10.67
CA THR A 168 19.20 -8.49 -10.74
C THR A 168 18.08 -7.49 -11.06
N PRO A 169 16.89 -7.95 -11.51
CA PRO A 169 15.73 -7.08 -11.70
C PRO A 169 15.28 -6.35 -10.41
N TYR A 170 15.79 -6.76 -9.26
CA TYR A 170 15.46 -6.19 -7.95
C TYR A 170 16.48 -5.15 -7.48
N GLU A 171 17.48 -4.80 -8.31
CA GLU A 171 18.48 -3.78 -7.99
C GLU A 171 17.85 -2.41 -7.72
N THR A 172 16.68 -2.12 -8.31
CA THR A 172 15.95 -0.86 -8.08
C THR A 172 15.62 -0.64 -6.61
N TYR A 173 15.34 -1.71 -5.85
CA TYR A 173 15.06 -1.63 -4.41
C TYR A 173 16.27 -1.23 -3.56
N LEU A 174 17.48 -1.17 -4.13
CA LEU A 174 18.67 -0.65 -3.44
C LEU A 174 18.77 0.88 -3.51
N LYS A 175 17.99 1.54 -4.38
CA LYS A 175 18.06 2.97 -4.67
C LYS A 175 16.86 3.75 -4.12
N GLU A 176 15.82 3.05 -3.69
CA GLU A 176 14.63 3.65 -3.08
C GLU A 176 14.92 3.96 -1.60
N ASP A 177 15.44 5.16 -1.32
CA ASP A 177 15.51 5.79 0.02
C ASP A 177 14.49 6.94 0.13
#